data_AF-A0A957QU00-F1
#
_entry.id   AF-A0A957QU00-F1
#
_cell.length_a   1.000
_cell.length_b   1.000
_cell.length_c   1.000
_cell.angle_alpha   90.00
_cell.angle_beta   90.00
_cell.angle_gamma   90.00
#
_symmetry.space_group_name_H-M   'P 1'
#
loop_
_entity.id
_entity.type
_entity.pdbx_description
1 polymer ?
#
loop_
_entity_poly.entity_id
_entity_poly.type
_entity_poly.pdbx_seq_one_letter_code
_entity_poly.pdbx_strand_id
1 'polypeptide(L)' 'MTARLAVLISGNGSNLQAIIDAIRMKVLDARIEVVVSNRDAAFGLVRAEKAGIPTRYHPLKPYTEAGRPRSEYDADLA' A
#
# COMPACT_ATOMS: atom_id res chain seq x y z
N MET A 1 13.46 -17.24 6.44
CA MET A 1 12.86 -16.78 5.17
C MET A 1 12.29 -15.41 5.44
N THR A 2 12.71 -14.38 4.71
CA THR A 2 12.19 -13.02 4.86
C THR A 2 10.75 -12.94 4.34
N ALA A 3 9.82 -12.48 5.17
CA ALA A 3 8.42 -12.33 4.77
C ALA A 3 8.25 -11.24 3.72
N ARG A 4 7.45 -11.48 2.68
CA ARG A 4 7.15 -10.49 1.63
C ARG A 4 5.80 -9.85 1.93
N LEU A 5 5.77 -8.53 2.07
CA LEU A 5 4.59 -7.77 2.50
C LEU A 5 4.07 -6.89 1.37
N ALA A 6 2.74 -6.91 1.20
CA ALA A 6 2.00 -5.83 0.54
C ALA A 6 1.26 -5.04 1.63
N VAL A 7 1.36 -3.71 1.61
CA VAL A 7 0.74 -2.85 2.63
C VAL A 7 -0.30 -1.95 1.98
N LEU A 8 -1.55 -2.05 2.42
CA LEU A 8 -2.66 -1.23 1.93
C LEU A 8 -2.87 -0.03 2.86
N ILE A 9 -2.96 1.18 2.30
CA ILE A 9 -3.12 2.43 3.05
C ILE A 9 -4.20 3.34 2.46
N SER A 10 -4.72 4.27 3.26
CA SER A 10 -5.72 5.27 2.83
C SER A 10 -5.49 6.68 3.40
N GLY A 11 -4.32 6.93 4.03
CA GLY A 11 -4.07 8.17 4.77
C GLY A 11 -2.59 8.41 5.12
N ASN A 12 -2.32 8.95 6.32
CA ASN A 12 -0.99 9.45 6.73
C ASN A 12 0.13 8.39 6.64
N GLY A 13 -0.20 7.11 6.90
CA GLY A 13 0.76 6.02 6.84
C GLY A 13 1.70 5.93 8.05
N SER A 14 1.26 6.31 9.25
CA SER A 14 2.06 6.14 10.48
C SER A 14 2.39 4.66 10.75
N ASN A 15 1.44 3.75 10.57
CA ASN A 15 1.70 2.30 10.68
C ASN A 15 2.65 1.79 9.59
N LEU A 16 2.53 2.31 8.37
CA LEU A 16 3.50 2.01 7.30
C LEU A 16 4.91 2.45 7.73
N GLN A 17 5.05 3.66 8.30
CA GLN A 17 6.32 4.14 8.80
C GLN A 17 6.88 3.23 9.89
N ALA A 18 6.05 2.82 10.85
CA ALA A 18 6.47 1.90 11.92
C ALA A 18 6.98 0.56 11.38
N ILE A 19 6.34 0.01 10.34
CA ILE A 19 6.79 -1.23 9.69
C ILE A 19 8.12 -1.01 8.95
N ILE A 20 8.25 0.10 8.20
CA ILE A 20 9.49 0.48 7.52
C ILE A 20 10.65 0.56 8.52
N ASP A 21 10.40 1.22 9.66
CA ASP A 21 11.40 1.44 10.70
C ASP A 21 11.77 0.11 11.38
N ALA A 22 10.79 -0.75 11.69
CA ALA A 22 11.03 -2.09 12.24
C ALA A 22 11.88 -2.98 11.32
N ILE A 23 11.65 -2.92 10.00
CA ILE A 23 12.47 -3.63 9.00
C ILE A 23 13.89 -3.06 8.97
N ARG A 24 14.05 -1.74 8.93
CA ARG A 24 15.37 -1.07 8.93
C ARG A 24 16.18 -1.39 10.19
N MET A 25 15.51 -1.46 11.34
CA MET A 25 16.10 -1.83 12.62
C MET A 25 16.32 -3.34 12.76
N LYS A 26 15.96 -4.15 11.77
CA LYS A 26 16.03 -5.63 11.79
C LYS A 26 15.25 -6.28 12.94
N VAL A 27 14.24 -5.57 13.49
CA VAL A 27 13.29 -6.11 14.47
C VAL A 27 12.23 -6.97 13.77
N LEU A 28 11.99 -6.69 12.48
CA LEU A 28 11.08 -7.45 11.62
C LEU A 28 11.84 -7.99 10.40
N ASP A 29 11.96 -9.33 10.29
CA ASP A 29 12.51 -10.00 9.10
C ASP A 29 11.47 -10.03 7.95
N ALA A 30 11.26 -8.87 7.35
CA ALA A 30 10.33 -8.70 6.24
C ALA A 30 10.85 -7.71 5.20
N ARG A 31 10.27 -7.76 4.01
CA ARG A 31 10.46 -6.81 2.92
C ARG A 31 9.09 -6.35 2.42
N ILE A 32 8.88 -5.04 2.37
CA ILE A 32 7.69 -4.47 1.73
C ILE A 32 7.96 -4.44 0.22
N GLU A 33 7.20 -5.23 -0.53
CA GLU A 33 7.31 -5.34 -1.98
C GLU A 33 6.49 -4.23 -2.68
N VAL A 34 5.37 -3.84 -2.08
CA VAL A 34 4.48 -2.80 -2.63
C VAL A 34 3.66 -2.13 -1.53
N VAL A 35 3.41 -0.84 -1.69
CA VAL A 35 2.39 -0.08 -0.95
C VAL A 35 1.26 0.29 -1.91
N VAL A 36 0.04 -0.11 -1.59
CA VAL A 36 -1.14 0.21 -2.39
C VAL A 36 -1.99 1.23 -1.66
N SER A 37 -2.46 2.27 -2.35
CA SER A 37 -3.46 3.17 -1.79
C SER A 37 -4.67 3.33 -2.68
N ASN A 38 -5.83 3.46 -2.05
CA ASN A 38 -7.06 3.88 -2.72
C ASN A 38 -7.25 5.41 -2.75
N ARG A 39 -6.29 6.18 -2.21
CA ARG A 39 -6.27 7.65 -2.26
C ARG A 39 -4.91 8.12 -2.78
N ASP A 40 -4.94 8.91 -3.84
CA ASP A 40 -3.75 9.50 -4.48
C ASP A 40 -3.04 10.50 -3.56
N ALA A 41 -3.80 11.26 -2.77
CA ALA A 41 -3.28 12.21 -1.78
C ALA A 41 -2.84 11.57 -0.45
N ALA A 42 -2.79 10.24 -0.34
CA ALA A 42 -2.34 9.58 0.88
C ALA A 42 -0.86 9.87 1.16
N PHE A 43 -0.55 10.61 2.24
CA PHE A 43 0.83 10.92 2.60
C PHE A 43 1.70 9.66 2.85
N GLY A 44 1.09 8.52 3.14
CA GLY A 44 1.81 7.25 3.21
C GLY A 44 2.48 6.83 1.88
N LEU A 45 1.98 7.28 0.72
CA LEU A 45 2.65 7.06 -0.58
C LEU A 45 3.99 7.78 -0.62
N VAL A 46 4.05 9.04 -0.16
CA VAL A 46 5.29 9.81 -0.04
C VAL A 46 6.27 9.12 0.90
N ARG A 47 5.79 8.50 1.99
CA ARG A 47 6.66 7.72 2.90
C ARG A 47 7.24 6.48 2.22
N ALA A 48 6.43 5.76 1.45
CA ALA A 48 6.86 4.58 0.71
C ALA A 48 7.91 4.93 -0.35
N GLU A 49 7.67 5.98 -1.14
CA GLU A 49 8.60 6.48 -2.15
C GLU A 49 9.94 6.91 -1.54
N LYS A 50 9.92 7.66 -0.44
CA LYS A 50 11.13 8.04 0.31
C LYS A 50 11.90 6.84 0.87
N ALA A 51 11.23 5.71 1.08
CA ALA A 51 11.84 4.47 1.52
C ALA A 51 12.28 3.57 0.35
N GLY A 52 12.08 3.98 -0.91
CA GLY A 52 12.41 3.21 -2.10
C GLY A 52 11.47 2.02 -2.35
N ILE A 53 10.25 2.09 -1.82
CA ILE A 53 9.25 1.02 -1.95
C ILE A 53 8.30 1.35 -3.10
N PRO A 54 8.04 0.40 -4.03
CA PRO A 54 7.06 0.59 -5.10
C PRO A 54 5.67 0.96 -4.58
N THR A 55 5.02 1.91 -5.25
CA THR A 55 3.66 2.36 -4.93
C THR A 55 2.67 2.05 -6.05
N ARG A 56 1.41 1.76 -5.69
CA ARG A 56 0.28 1.62 -6.64
C ARG A 56 -0.92 2.39 -6.13
N TYR A 57 -1.51 3.22 -6.99
CA TYR A 57 -2.81 3.84 -6.75
C TYR A 57 -3.91 2.95 -7.37
N HIS A 58 -4.90 2.55 -6.56
CA HIS A 58 -6.01 1.67 -6.97
C HIS A 58 -7.32 2.15 -6.32
N PRO A 59 -8.01 3.15 -6.92
CA PRO A 59 -9.25 3.71 -6.36
C PRO A 59 -10.49 2.90 -6.72
N LEU A 60 -11.48 2.89 -5.82
CA LEU A 60 -12.79 2.27 -6.07
C LEU A 60 -13.70 3.12 -6.98
N LYS A 61 -13.53 4.46 -6.95
CA LYS A 61 -14.44 5.40 -7.60
C LYS A 61 -14.69 5.13 -9.09
N PRO A 62 -13.67 4.83 -9.93
CA PRO A 62 -13.88 4.52 -11.34
C PRO A 62 -14.76 3.28 -11.59
N TYR A 63 -14.74 2.29 -10.68
CA TYR A 63 -15.57 1.10 -10.78
C TYR A 63 -17.03 1.46 -10.50
N THR A 64 -17.28 2.19 -9.42
CA THR A 64 -18.62 2.60 -9.04
C THR A 64 -19.27 3.52 -10.08
N GLU A 65 -18.51 4.43 -10.69
CA GLU A 65 -19.01 5.32 -11.75
C GLU A 65 -19.34 4.56 -13.05
N ALA A 66 -18.63 3.46 -13.32
CA ALA A 66 -18.89 2.59 -14.45
C ALA A 66 -19.97 1.52 -14.17
N GLY A 67 -20.61 1.53 -12.99
CA GLY A 67 -21.56 0.49 -12.58
C GLY A 67 -20.94 -0.90 -12.36
N ARG A 68 -19.61 -0.97 -12.25
CA ARG A 68 -18.86 -2.22 -12.02
C ARG A 68 -18.96 -2.62 -10.54
N PRO A 69 -19.15 -3.90 -10.21
CA PRO A 69 -19.29 -4.35 -8.84
C PRO A 69 -17.96 -4.30 -8.08
N ARG A 70 -18.06 -4.25 -6.75
CA ARG A 70 -16.89 -4.31 -5.85
C ARG A 70 -16.02 -5.56 -6.07
N SER A 71 -16.64 -6.69 -6.42
CA SER A 71 -15.94 -7.93 -6.72
C SER A 71 -14.95 -7.80 -7.88
N GLU A 72 -15.25 -6.95 -8.87
CA GLU A 72 -14.36 -6.70 -10.00
C GLU A 72 -13.15 -5.85 -9.57
N TYR A 73 -13.38 -4.83 -8.73
CA TYR A 73 -12.30 -4.05 -8.11
C TYR A 73 -11.34 -4.94 -7.29
N ASP A 74 -11.88 -5.89 -6.53
CA ASP A 74 -11.09 -6.78 -5.70
C ASP A 74 -10.32 -7.80 -6.56
N ALA A 75 -10.90 -8.27 -7.67
CA ALA A 75 -10.22 -9.13 -8.65
C ALA A 75 -9.07 -8.40 -9.36
N ASP A 76 -9.25 -7.14 -9.75
CA ASP A 76 -8.21 -6.33 -10.42
C ASP A 76 -7.06 -5.91 -9.46
N LEU A 77 -7.27 -6.05 -8.14
CA LEU A 77 -6.26 -5.77 -7.12
C LEU A 77 -5.35 -6.97 -6.82
N ALA A 78 -5.89 -8.20 -6.91
CA ALA A 78 -5.22 -9.45 -6.57
C ALA A 78 -4.07 -9.81 -7.54
#